data_AF-A0A4U0X9S5-F1
#
_entry.id   AF-A0A4U0X9S5-F1
#
_cell.length_a   1.000
_cell.length_b   1.000
_cell.length_c   1.000
_cell.angle_alpha   90.00
_cell.angle_beta   90.00
_cell.angle_gamma   90.00
#
_symmetry.space_group_name_H-M   'P 1'
#
loop_
_entity.id
_entity.type
_entity.pdbx_description
1 polymer ?
#
loop_
_entity_poly.entity_id
_entity_poly.type
_entity_poly.pdbx_seq_one_letter_code
_entity_poly.pdbx_strand_id
1 'polypeptide(L)'
;MLRSRLTLIARWRKPKTWENHPSMKIQFCRRPDITTADLVLYVHHSWPDSKVMLVRTDGSVEFRYRDTMDVITADYNDIDPGPALAALALQHATSCYYQQDNDDVLAALPPYLPLILRFKFLHALYNFARISVDYVSVENQKQAPRILSNTFMVRVMSAQNTLGFTNDRKHQDPSGKIAWMILNLRSVVLNLRFAVPPREPSPPDIVRSLLRVVKWTLDLMCYVFRIVLDLWQHQRHADDKLLWRKKVSEWNTPGLVIIFSSIPRCLFRFILPYLITLFKQSQEAQSPSCSFIKTVKQRQIWKTLLAQFDSMPFQLAHFQTLLNEVDTAVRSAYAAGGILAEPQRHAVEKAMLIDGTIPTVLAPAVQRLLQPDVFLDALVQDPSFSALDILFYDTAWLGLHDEPSHTKKRAFDVLKKTPLPEGTTVRRSNTGGAAEDPKLDRGESENVHLWEPLGAGEMGGAEGKVVWLACADVGTTDQVQSGWHERVYAVAIRGPDGSEYGEEWTECVKVLSIVQVS
;
A
#
# COMPACT_ATOMS: atom_id res chain seq x y z
N MET A 1 4.16 22.95 37.62
CA MET A 1 2.83 23.57 37.84
C MET A 1 2.79 24.90 37.10
N LEU A 2 2.14 24.96 35.95
CA LEU A 2 1.78 26.21 35.26
C LEU A 2 0.30 26.07 34.87
N ARG A 3 -0.59 26.45 35.78
CA ARG A 3 -2.03 26.54 35.51
C ARG A 3 -2.30 27.89 34.86
N SER A 4 -2.12 28.00 33.55
CA SER A 4 -2.66 29.11 32.79
C SER A 4 -4.18 28.90 32.64
N ARG A 5 -4.97 29.75 33.30
CA ARG A 5 -6.42 29.80 33.14
C ARG A 5 -6.75 30.28 31.72
N LEU A 6 -7.09 29.36 30.83
CA LEU A 6 -7.80 29.67 29.58
C LEU A 6 -9.16 30.26 29.93
N THR A 7 -9.35 31.56 29.68
CA THR A 7 -10.68 32.18 29.74
C THR A 7 -11.16 32.29 28.31
N LEU A 8 -12.14 31.48 27.93
CA LEU A 8 -12.77 31.50 26.60
C LEU A 8 -13.64 32.75 26.47
N ILE A 9 -13.31 33.63 25.51
CA ILE A 9 -14.22 34.68 25.05
C ILE A 9 -14.49 34.41 23.57
N ALA A 10 -15.62 33.77 23.28
CA ALA A 10 -16.10 33.60 21.91
C ALA A 10 -16.71 34.92 21.45
N ARG A 11 -16.07 35.62 20.51
CA ARG A 11 -16.68 36.78 19.83
C ARG A 11 -17.30 36.33 18.53
N TRP A 12 -18.62 36.31 18.51
CA TRP A 12 -19.41 36.02 17.32
C TRP A 12 -19.53 37.30 16.48
N ARG A 13 -18.90 37.34 15.30
CA ARG A 13 -19.15 38.40 14.31
C ARG A 13 -20.00 37.81 13.19
N LYS A 14 -21.30 38.14 13.17
CA LYS A 14 -22.15 37.91 11.98
C LYS A 14 -21.59 38.76 10.82
N PRO A 15 -21.27 38.18 9.65
CA PRO A 15 -21.07 38.96 8.44
C PRO A 15 -22.40 39.66 8.09
N LYS A 16 -22.34 40.92 7.65
CA LYS A 16 -23.52 41.75 7.37
C LYS A 16 -24.28 41.35 6.09
N THR A 17 -23.76 40.43 5.29
CA THR A 17 -24.36 39.96 4.03
C THR A 17 -24.09 38.48 3.85
N TRP A 18 -25.15 37.68 3.79
CA TRP A 18 -25.12 36.20 3.77
C TRP A 18 -24.72 35.62 2.41
N GLU A 19 -24.76 36.39 1.33
CA GLU A 19 -24.89 35.79 -0.01
C GLU A 19 -23.59 35.54 -0.79
N ASN A 20 -22.39 35.93 -0.35
CA ASN A 20 -21.19 35.79 -1.23
C ASN A 20 -19.83 35.53 -0.55
N HIS A 21 -19.76 35.03 0.70
CA HIS A 21 -18.47 34.70 1.33
C HIS A 21 -18.27 33.19 1.54
N PRO A 22 -17.28 32.55 0.89
CA PRO A 22 -17.05 31.10 0.99
C PRO A 22 -16.42 30.63 2.32
N SER A 23 -16.13 31.53 3.26
CA SER A 23 -15.47 31.20 4.53
C SER A 23 -16.20 31.80 5.74
N MET A 24 -16.51 30.95 6.73
CA MET A 24 -17.00 31.36 8.05
C MET A 24 -15.81 31.41 9.01
N LYS A 25 -15.58 32.56 9.67
CA LYS A 25 -14.45 32.77 10.59
C LYS A 25 -14.93 32.90 12.03
N ILE A 26 -14.53 31.99 12.89
CA ILE A 26 -14.76 32.08 14.34
C ILE A 26 -13.43 32.47 14.99
N GLN A 27 -13.34 33.65 15.58
CA GLN A 27 -12.11 34.12 16.24
C GLN A 27 -12.17 33.86 17.74
N PHE A 28 -11.28 33.01 18.24
CA PHE A 28 -10.96 32.96 19.66
C PHE A 28 -9.78 33.90 19.92
N CYS A 29 -9.99 34.98 20.69
CA CYS A 29 -8.92 35.94 20.96
C CYS A 29 -7.95 35.39 22.02
N ARG A 30 -6.70 35.13 21.61
CA ARG A 30 -5.59 34.87 22.51
C ARG A 30 -5.17 36.15 23.26
N ARG A 31 -4.57 36.03 24.45
CA ARG A 31 -3.94 37.16 25.14
C ARG A 31 -2.66 37.60 24.36
N PRO A 32 -2.32 38.91 24.38
CA PRO A 32 -1.30 39.51 23.50
C PRO A 32 0.16 39.21 23.86
N ASP A 33 0.41 38.24 24.73
CA ASP A 33 1.68 38.00 25.41
C ASP A 33 2.68 37.13 24.64
N ILE A 34 2.29 36.53 23.50
CA ILE A 34 3.22 35.75 22.65
C ILE A 34 2.95 36.07 21.17
N THR A 35 3.84 36.81 20.53
CA THR A 35 3.87 36.99 19.07
C THR A 35 4.30 35.68 18.42
N THR A 36 3.37 34.98 17.78
CA THR A 36 3.65 33.80 16.96
C THR A 36 3.29 34.10 15.51
N ALA A 37 4.10 33.62 14.55
CA ALA A 37 3.74 33.67 13.13
C ALA A 37 2.38 33.02 12.90
N ASP A 38 1.60 33.53 11.95
CA ASP A 38 0.24 33.07 11.65
C ASP A 38 0.29 31.74 10.87
N LEU A 39 0.28 30.63 11.61
CA LEU A 39 0.47 29.28 11.10
C LEU A 39 -0.75 28.40 11.40
N VAL A 40 -1.04 27.45 10.51
CA VAL A 40 -2.03 26.40 10.75
C VAL A 40 -1.43 25.40 11.74
N LEU A 41 -2.04 25.31 12.93
CA LEU A 41 -1.64 24.39 14.00
C LEU A 41 -2.35 23.05 13.92
N TYR A 42 -3.60 23.06 13.48
CA TYR A 42 -4.45 21.88 13.48
C TYR A 42 -5.45 21.98 12.33
N VAL A 43 -5.72 20.84 11.71
CA VAL A 43 -6.71 20.68 10.66
C VAL A 43 -7.73 19.66 11.15
N HIS A 44 -9.01 19.88 10.86
CA HIS A 44 -10.07 18.95 11.18
C HIS A 44 -11.08 18.90 10.04
N HIS A 45 -11.48 17.68 9.66
CA HIS A 45 -12.53 17.48 8.67
C HIS A 45 -13.88 17.51 9.37
N SER A 46 -14.78 18.37 8.91
CA SER A 46 -16.17 18.39 9.39
C SER A 46 -17.10 17.90 8.27
N TRP A 47 -17.92 16.88 8.59
CA TRP A 47 -19.21 16.45 8.02
C TRP A 47 -19.66 17.02 6.65
N PRO A 48 -20.21 16.20 5.72
CA PRO A 48 -19.54 15.13 4.97
C PRO A 48 -18.54 15.75 3.97
N ASP A 49 -17.24 15.50 4.19
CA ASP A 49 -16.05 15.67 3.31
C ASP A 49 -15.83 16.99 2.56
N SER A 50 -16.74 17.94 2.69
CA SER A 50 -16.74 19.19 1.92
C SER A 50 -16.14 20.36 2.69
N LYS A 51 -15.95 20.26 4.02
CA LYS A 51 -15.41 21.37 4.84
C LYS A 51 -14.21 20.97 5.68
N VAL A 52 -13.19 21.82 5.63
CA VAL A 52 -11.96 21.74 6.43
C VAL A 52 -11.95 22.89 7.43
N MET A 53 -11.76 22.56 8.70
CA MET A 53 -11.54 23.49 9.80
C MET A 53 -10.03 23.65 10.03
N LEU A 54 -9.52 24.88 9.88
CA LEU A 54 -8.14 25.25 10.12
C LEU A 54 -8.05 26.03 11.43
N VAL A 55 -7.30 25.52 12.40
CA VAL A 55 -7.02 26.22 13.67
C VAL A 55 -5.64 26.87 13.57
N ARG A 56 -5.58 28.17 13.82
CA ARG A 56 -4.39 29.00 13.63
C ARG A 56 -3.69 29.31 14.96
N THR A 57 -2.43 29.74 14.89
CA THR A 57 -1.60 30.11 16.06
C THR A 57 -2.16 31.27 16.88
N ASP A 58 -2.91 32.16 16.24
CA ASP A 58 -3.64 33.27 16.89
C ASP A 58 -4.90 32.80 17.64
N GLY A 59 -5.25 31.51 17.54
CA GLY A 59 -6.46 30.92 18.09
C GLY A 59 -7.68 31.05 17.19
N SER A 60 -7.56 31.69 16.02
CA SER A 60 -8.68 31.77 15.08
C SER A 60 -8.94 30.42 14.42
N VAL A 61 -10.22 30.18 14.16
CA VAL A 61 -10.72 28.98 13.48
C VAL A 61 -11.38 29.41 12.19
N GLU A 62 -10.94 28.80 11.11
CA GLU A 62 -11.39 29.11 9.75
C GLU A 62 -11.99 27.86 9.12
N PHE A 63 -13.20 27.98 8.60
CA PHE A 63 -13.86 26.90 7.86
C PHE A 63 -13.76 27.20 6.36
N ARG A 64 -13.29 26.23 5.59
CA ARG A 64 -13.18 26.32 4.13
C ARG A 64 -13.80 25.12 3.46
N TYR A 65 -14.38 25.33 2.28
CA TYR A 65 -14.80 24.22 1.46
C TYR A 65 -13.60 23.58 0.77
N ARG A 66 -13.56 22.25 0.76
CA ARG A 66 -12.49 21.47 0.13
C ARG A 66 -12.38 21.76 -1.36
N ASP A 67 -13.51 21.89 -2.03
CA ASP A 67 -13.60 22.11 -3.48
C ASP A 67 -13.07 23.49 -3.89
N THR A 68 -13.07 24.45 -2.96
CA THR A 68 -12.55 25.80 -3.18
C THR A 68 -11.11 25.99 -2.67
N MET A 69 -10.47 24.94 -2.14
CA MET A 69 -9.11 25.01 -1.60
C MET A 69 -8.08 24.54 -2.63
N ASP A 70 -7.39 25.52 -3.24
CA ASP A 70 -6.21 25.27 -4.08
C ASP A 70 -4.96 24.96 -3.25
N VAL A 71 -4.84 25.58 -2.08
CA VAL A 71 -3.70 25.42 -1.16
C VAL A 71 -4.17 25.37 0.28
N ILE A 72 -3.60 24.46 1.08
CA ILE A 72 -3.80 24.40 2.54
C ILE A 72 -2.85 25.39 3.21
N THR A 73 -2.97 26.66 2.87
CA THR A 73 -2.27 27.77 3.53
C THR A 73 -3.28 28.80 3.99
N ALA A 74 -2.94 29.55 5.04
CA ALA A 74 -3.74 30.71 5.39
C ALA A 74 -3.74 31.74 4.24
N ASP A 75 -4.88 32.37 3.97
CA ASP A 75 -5.10 33.29 2.83
C ASP A 75 -4.16 34.51 2.74
N TYR A 76 -3.27 34.69 3.71
CA TYR A 76 -2.41 35.87 3.85
C TYR A 76 -0.92 35.58 3.88
N ASN A 77 -0.50 34.32 3.65
CA ASN A 77 0.91 33.96 3.70
C ASN A 77 1.35 33.23 2.41
N ASP A 78 2.14 33.92 1.59
CA ASP A 78 3.07 33.36 0.59
C ASP A 78 4.21 32.54 1.24
N ILE A 79 4.03 32.09 2.49
CA ILE A 79 5.06 31.56 3.37
C ILE A 79 4.87 30.04 3.47
N ASP A 80 5.90 29.30 3.04
CA ASP A 80 6.09 27.83 3.07
C ASP A 80 4.89 27.00 3.56
N PRO A 81 4.24 26.16 2.72
CA PRO A 81 3.14 25.29 3.16
C PRO A 81 3.57 24.21 4.18
N GLY A 82 4.86 24.13 4.51
CA GLY A 82 5.43 23.20 5.48
C GLY A 82 4.68 23.05 6.81
N PRO A 83 4.29 24.12 7.52
CA PRO A 83 3.59 24.01 8.81
C PRO A 83 2.19 23.37 8.68
N ALA A 84 1.44 23.69 7.63
CA ALA A 84 0.15 23.05 7.38
C ALA A 84 0.30 21.57 7.02
N LEU A 85 1.30 21.22 6.21
CA LEU A 85 1.64 19.82 5.91
C LEU A 85 2.07 19.06 7.18
N ALA A 86 2.82 19.70 8.08
CA ALA A 86 3.18 19.12 9.37
C ALA A 86 1.95 18.90 10.26
N ALA A 87 0.99 19.83 10.29
CA ALA A 87 -0.26 19.68 11.02
C ALA A 87 -1.10 18.51 10.49
N LEU A 88 -1.20 18.36 9.17
CA LEU A 88 -1.88 17.22 8.53
C LEU A 88 -1.15 15.90 8.80
N ALA A 89 0.19 15.89 8.72
CA ALA A 89 0.98 14.71 9.03
C ALA A 89 0.81 14.28 10.49
N LEU A 90 0.74 15.25 11.41
CA LEU A 90 0.44 15.00 12.82
C LEU A 90 -0.98 14.44 12.98
N GLN A 91 -1.98 15.05 12.35
CA GLN A 91 -3.36 14.57 12.38
C GLN A 91 -3.47 13.14 11.86
N HIS A 92 -2.84 12.83 10.72
CA HIS A 92 -2.79 11.47 10.19
C HIS A 92 -2.13 10.51 11.18
N ALA A 93 -0.98 10.87 11.78
CA ALA A 93 -0.32 10.05 12.80
C ALA A 93 -1.19 9.85 14.06
N THR A 94 -1.94 10.87 14.47
CA THR A 94 -2.90 10.81 15.57
C THR A 94 -4.08 9.90 15.23
N SER A 95 -4.65 9.98 14.02
CA SER A 95 -5.70 9.06 13.57
C SER A 95 -5.19 7.61 13.54
N CYS A 96 -3.93 7.38 13.14
CA CYS A 96 -3.29 6.07 13.26
C CYS A 96 -3.25 5.57 14.71
N TYR A 97 -2.99 6.46 15.68
CA TYR A 97 -2.95 6.14 17.10
C TYR A 97 -4.31 5.77 17.67
N TYR A 98 -5.35 6.49 17.29
CA TYR A 98 -6.72 6.20 17.68
C TYR A 98 -7.40 5.14 16.81
N GLN A 99 -6.67 4.54 15.87
CA GLN A 99 -7.18 3.57 14.89
C GLN A 99 -8.36 4.07 14.05
N GLN A 100 -8.52 5.39 13.92
CA GLN A 100 -9.57 6.03 13.13
C GLN A 100 -9.22 6.06 11.65
N ASP A 101 -10.21 6.33 10.81
CA ASP A 101 -10.00 6.54 9.38
C ASP A 101 -9.14 7.78 9.15
N ASN A 102 -8.24 7.68 8.17
CA ASN A 102 -7.23 8.67 7.85
C ASN A 102 -7.21 9.04 6.36
N ASP A 103 -8.16 8.50 5.59
CA ASP A 103 -8.32 8.78 4.16
C ASP A 103 -8.70 10.25 3.94
N ASP A 104 -9.52 10.84 4.83
CA ASP A 104 -9.93 12.25 4.76
C ASP A 104 -8.72 13.19 4.80
N VAL A 105 -7.69 12.85 5.59
CA VAL A 105 -6.47 13.65 5.70
C VAL A 105 -5.68 13.62 4.39
N LEU A 106 -5.69 12.48 3.70
CA LEU A 106 -5.07 12.36 2.37
C LEU A 106 -5.92 13.05 1.30
N ALA A 107 -7.25 13.00 1.40
CA ALA A 107 -8.17 13.72 0.53
C ALA A 107 -8.06 15.25 0.73
N ALA A 108 -7.68 15.70 1.93
CA ALA A 108 -7.39 17.10 2.22
C ALA A 108 -6.26 17.65 1.34
N LEU A 109 -5.24 16.82 1.06
CA LEU A 109 -4.05 17.23 0.33
C LEU A 109 -4.42 17.70 -1.08
N PRO A 110 -3.74 18.73 -1.62
CA PRO A 110 -3.97 19.17 -2.99
C PRO A 110 -3.87 17.97 -3.96
N PRO A 111 -4.75 17.88 -4.98
CA PRO A 111 -4.69 16.81 -5.98
C PRO A 111 -3.32 16.73 -6.66
N TYR A 112 -2.63 17.87 -6.75
CA TYR A 112 -1.25 17.98 -7.17
C TYR A 112 -0.38 18.50 -6.03
N LEU A 113 0.41 17.62 -5.42
CA LEU A 113 1.41 18.00 -4.42
C LEU A 113 2.81 17.90 -5.05
N PRO A 114 3.53 19.03 -5.22
CA PRO A 114 4.89 19.03 -5.71
C PRO A 114 5.79 18.06 -4.94
N LEU A 115 6.72 17.39 -5.64
CA LEU A 115 7.58 16.33 -5.10
C LEU A 115 8.25 16.70 -3.78
N ILE A 116 8.78 17.92 -3.70
CA ILE A 116 9.46 18.46 -2.51
C ILE A 116 8.50 18.51 -1.31
N LEU A 117 7.27 18.98 -1.54
CA LEU A 117 6.25 19.09 -0.49
C LEU A 117 5.71 17.72 -0.07
N ARG A 118 5.59 16.79 -1.03
CA ARG A 118 5.26 15.38 -0.76
C ARG A 118 6.30 14.75 0.17
N PHE A 119 7.59 14.91 -0.14
CA PHE A 119 8.65 14.39 0.72
C PHE A 119 8.66 15.09 2.08
N LYS A 120 8.50 16.42 2.16
CA LYS A 120 8.34 17.12 3.45
C LYS A 120 7.20 16.52 4.30
N PHE A 121 6.04 16.27 3.69
CA PHE A 121 4.89 15.65 4.35
C PHE A 121 5.20 14.24 4.85
N LEU A 122 5.78 13.38 3.99
CA LEU A 122 6.15 12.01 4.35
C LEU A 122 7.20 11.98 5.47
N HIS A 123 8.23 12.81 5.41
CA HIS A 123 9.23 12.92 6.48
C HIS A 123 8.60 13.34 7.81
N ALA A 124 7.67 14.31 7.79
CA ALA A 124 6.91 14.69 8.97
C ALA A 124 6.05 13.53 9.50
N LEU A 125 5.38 12.80 8.62
CA LEU A 125 4.52 11.67 8.97
C LEU A 125 5.30 10.55 9.65
N TYR A 126 6.44 10.16 9.08
CA TYR A 126 7.33 9.16 9.70
C TYR A 126 7.86 9.60 11.07
N ASN A 127 8.17 10.89 11.23
CA ASN A 127 8.63 11.45 12.51
C ASN A 127 7.53 11.39 13.57
N PHE A 128 6.30 11.80 13.25
CA PHE A 128 5.18 11.77 14.19
C PHE A 128 4.75 10.35 14.54
N ALA A 129 4.75 9.43 13.56
CA ALA A 129 4.43 8.03 13.77
C ALA A 129 5.54 7.24 14.50
N ARG A 130 6.74 7.82 14.66
CA ARG A 130 7.91 7.19 15.32
C ARG A 130 8.22 5.79 14.79
N ILE A 131 8.12 5.60 13.47
CA ILE A 131 8.36 4.30 12.83
C ILE A 131 9.84 4.01 12.87
N SER A 132 10.26 2.94 13.55
CA SER A 132 11.63 2.46 13.48
C SER A 132 11.93 1.87 12.11
N VAL A 133 12.99 2.35 11.47
CA VAL A 133 13.45 1.90 10.15
C VAL A 133 14.87 1.32 10.16
N ASP A 134 15.62 1.44 11.27
CA ASP A 134 16.98 0.90 11.40
C ASP A 134 16.96 -0.51 11.96
N TYR A 135 17.27 -1.50 11.11
CA TYR A 135 17.48 -2.89 11.48
C TYR A 135 18.85 -3.41 11.00
N VAL A 136 19.83 -2.51 10.89
CA VAL A 136 21.18 -2.85 10.40
C VAL A 136 22.00 -3.57 11.49
N SER A 137 21.83 -3.14 12.74
CA SER A 137 22.56 -3.71 13.89
C SER A 137 21.95 -5.05 14.32
N VAL A 138 22.79 -5.96 14.84
CA VAL A 138 22.34 -7.27 15.35
C VAL A 138 21.30 -7.12 16.46
N GLU A 139 21.43 -6.10 17.31
CA GLU A 139 20.47 -5.85 18.38
C GLU A 139 19.11 -5.38 17.84
N ASN A 140 19.11 -4.49 16.85
CA ASN A 140 17.86 -4.05 16.23
C ASN A 140 17.20 -5.17 15.43
N GLN A 141 17.98 -6.06 14.80
CA GLN A 141 17.45 -7.23 14.11
C GLN A 141 16.64 -8.14 15.03
N LYS A 142 16.97 -8.25 16.33
CA LYS A 142 16.13 -8.99 17.30
C LYS A 142 14.74 -8.37 17.47
N GLN A 143 14.63 -7.07 17.25
CA GLN A 143 13.35 -6.34 17.32
C GLN A 143 12.59 -6.32 15.98
N ALA A 144 13.18 -6.82 14.90
CA ALA A 144 12.55 -6.86 13.57
C ALA A 144 11.18 -7.56 13.54
N PRO A 145 10.85 -8.57 14.37
CA PRO A 145 9.50 -9.12 14.39
C PRO A 145 8.39 -8.10 14.71
N ARG A 146 8.73 -6.97 15.37
CA ARG A 146 7.79 -5.86 15.63
C ARG A 146 7.30 -5.18 14.35
N ILE A 147 8.03 -5.31 13.23
CA ILE A 147 7.60 -4.84 11.90
C ILE A 147 6.25 -5.46 11.53
N LEU A 148 6.02 -6.72 11.92
CA LEU A 148 4.80 -7.47 11.58
C LEU A 148 3.59 -7.03 12.41
N SER A 149 3.78 -6.58 13.64
CA SER A 149 2.68 -6.11 14.51
C SER A 149 2.46 -4.59 14.45
N ASN A 150 3.36 -3.83 13.80
CA ASN A 150 3.26 -2.38 13.72
C ASN A 150 2.19 -1.94 12.69
N THR A 151 0.98 -1.66 13.19
CA THR A 151 -0.15 -1.16 12.38
C THR A 151 0.07 0.27 11.88
N PHE A 152 0.82 1.11 12.61
CA PHE A 152 1.16 2.48 12.21
C PHE A 152 1.98 2.49 10.92
N MET A 153 2.98 1.61 10.85
CA MET A 153 3.83 1.47 9.68
C MET A 153 3.03 1.15 8.42
N VAL A 154 2.02 0.28 8.53
CA VAL A 154 1.13 -0.07 7.40
C VAL A 154 0.37 1.16 6.91
N ARG A 155 -0.20 1.96 7.83
CA ARG A 155 -0.97 3.15 7.46
C ARG A 155 -0.09 4.25 6.85
N VAL A 156 1.10 4.46 7.38
CA VAL A 156 2.06 5.43 6.83
C VAL A 156 2.60 4.98 5.45
N MET A 157 2.90 3.69 5.27
CA MET A 157 3.29 3.17 3.96
C MET A 157 2.12 3.19 2.98
N SER A 158 0.89 3.01 3.43
CA SER A 158 -0.30 3.19 2.60
C SER A 158 -0.38 4.64 2.08
N ALA A 159 -0.20 5.63 2.97
CA ALA A 159 -0.13 7.03 2.58
C ALA A 159 1.02 7.29 1.59
N GLN A 160 2.22 6.74 1.83
CA GLN A 160 3.35 6.85 0.91
C GLN A 160 3.05 6.23 -0.47
N ASN A 161 2.43 5.06 -0.50
CA ASN A 161 2.02 4.40 -1.73
C ASN A 161 1.02 5.25 -2.53
N THR A 162 -0.02 5.77 -1.86
CA THR A 162 -1.05 6.63 -2.46
C THR A 162 -0.46 7.92 -3.00
N LEU A 163 0.42 8.57 -2.23
CA LEU A 163 1.06 9.81 -2.65
C LEU A 163 2.10 9.61 -3.74
N GLY A 164 2.61 8.40 -3.93
CA GLY A 164 3.63 8.10 -4.95
C GLY A 164 3.12 8.14 -6.39
N PHE A 165 1.81 8.09 -6.61
CA PHE A 165 1.23 8.24 -7.95
C PHE A 165 1.47 9.65 -8.50
N THR A 166 1.92 9.72 -9.74
CA THR A 166 2.02 10.97 -10.51
C THR A 166 0.65 11.35 -11.10
N ASN A 167 0.56 12.53 -11.69
CA ASN A 167 -0.69 13.15 -12.16
C ASN A 167 -1.56 12.25 -13.05
N ASP A 168 -0.93 11.39 -13.85
CA ASP A 168 -1.64 10.50 -14.76
C ASP A 168 -2.26 9.28 -14.07
N ARG A 169 -2.03 9.11 -12.75
CA ARG A 169 -2.38 7.93 -11.93
C ARG A 169 -1.87 6.60 -12.48
N LYS A 170 -1.04 6.64 -13.51
CA LYS A 170 -0.45 5.48 -14.20
C LYS A 170 0.99 5.24 -13.80
N HIS A 171 1.76 6.30 -13.62
CA HIS A 171 3.16 6.19 -13.23
C HIS A 171 3.30 6.43 -11.73
N GLN A 172 4.05 5.54 -11.08
CA GLN A 172 4.38 5.64 -9.67
C GLN A 172 5.85 6.00 -9.52
N ASP A 173 6.17 6.91 -8.61
CA ASP A 173 7.56 7.21 -8.29
C ASP A 173 8.22 6.06 -7.50
N PRO A 174 9.55 6.06 -7.32
CA PRO A 174 10.23 4.99 -6.60
C PRO A 174 9.72 4.88 -5.16
N SER A 175 9.40 6.01 -4.52
CA SER A 175 8.88 6.08 -3.15
C SER A 175 7.60 5.26 -2.99
N GLY A 176 6.62 5.47 -3.87
CA GLY A 176 5.37 4.73 -3.87
C GLY A 176 5.58 3.25 -4.15
N LYS A 177 6.41 2.91 -5.15
CA LYS A 177 6.73 1.52 -5.49
C LYS A 177 7.38 0.78 -4.31
N ILE A 178 8.30 1.42 -3.60
CA ILE A 178 8.93 0.86 -2.39
C ILE A 178 7.89 0.58 -1.32
N ALA A 179 7.01 1.55 -1.04
CA ALA A 179 5.95 1.38 -0.05
C ALA A 179 4.99 0.23 -0.44
N TRP A 180 4.60 0.15 -1.71
CA TRP A 180 3.80 -0.94 -2.26
C TRP A 180 4.48 -2.31 -2.06
N MET A 181 5.77 -2.42 -2.39
CA MET A 181 6.54 -3.65 -2.21
C MET A 181 6.61 -4.05 -0.74
N ILE A 182 6.87 -3.12 0.17
CA ILE A 182 6.97 -3.41 1.61
C ILE A 182 5.61 -3.87 2.17
N LEU A 183 4.51 -3.23 1.77
CA LEU A 183 3.15 -3.64 2.16
C LEU A 183 2.85 -5.07 1.71
N ASN A 184 3.16 -5.40 0.46
CA ASN A 184 2.97 -6.74 -0.08
C ASN A 184 3.89 -7.76 0.60
N LEU A 185 5.19 -7.46 0.78
CA LEU A 185 6.14 -8.32 1.49
C LEU A 185 5.66 -8.61 2.93
N ARG A 186 5.16 -7.60 3.64
CA ARG A 186 4.61 -7.80 4.98
C ARG A 186 3.37 -8.70 4.94
N SER A 187 2.48 -8.49 3.97
CA SER A 187 1.31 -9.35 3.76
C SER A 187 1.74 -10.80 3.48
N VAL A 188 2.75 -11.02 2.63
CA VAL A 188 3.32 -12.34 2.34
C VAL A 188 3.82 -13.01 3.62
N VAL A 189 4.62 -12.31 4.44
CA VAL A 189 5.13 -12.87 5.71
C VAL A 189 3.98 -13.32 6.61
N LEU A 190 2.93 -12.51 6.75
CA LEU A 190 1.77 -12.86 7.58
C LEU A 190 1.03 -14.09 7.03
N ASN A 191 0.77 -14.14 5.73
CA ASN A 191 0.12 -15.27 5.08
C ASN A 191 0.94 -16.56 5.27
N LEU A 192 2.25 -16.52 5.02
CA LEU A 192 3.14 -17.68 5.20
C LEU A 192 3.22 -18.11 6.65
N ARG A 193 3.30 -17.16 7.60
CA ARG A 193 3.37 -17.46 9.03
C ARG A 193 2.14 -18.22 9.54
N PHE A 194 0.94 -17.87 9.08
CA PHE A 194 -0.28 -18.57 9.48
C PHE A 194 -0.48 -19.88 8.72
N ALA A 195 0.01 -19.96 7.48
CA ALA A 195 -0.22 -21.09 6.61
C ALA A 195 0.81 -22.23 6.75
N VAL A 196 2.03 -21.93 7.22
CA VAL A 196 3.15 -22.87 7.29
C VAL A 196 3.53 -23.13 8.75
N PRO A 197 2.91 -24.14 9.40
CA PRO A 197 3.25 -24.48 10.77
C PRO A 197 4.68 -25.06 10.85
N PRO A 198 5.40 -24.88 11.98
CA PRO A 198 6.81 -25.24 12.08
C PRO A 198 7.08 -26.75 12.22
N ARG A 199 6.08 -27.54 12.64
CA ARG A 199 6.23 -28.97 12.98
C ARG A 199 5.40 -29.90 12.12
N GLU A 200 4.45 -29.36 11.36
CA GLU A 200 3.47 -30.15 10.63
C GLU A 200 3.48 -29.75 9.15
N PRO A 201 3.15 -30.69 8.25
CA PRO A 201 2.97 -30.36 6.84
C PRO A 201 1.78 -29.43 6.67
N SER A 202 1.93 -28.44 5.80
CA SER A 202 0.85 -27.49 5.51
C SER A 202 -0.32 -28.22 4.82
N PRO A 203 -1.59 -28.00 5.22
CA PRO A 203 -2.73 -28.62 4.54
C PRO A 203 -2.77 -28.27 3.03
N PRO A 204 -3.08 -29.23 2.14
CA PRO A 204 -3.05 -28.98 0.69
C PRO A 204 -3.95 -27.83 0.21
N ASP A 205 -5.10 -27.60 0.85
CA ASP A 205 -6.00 -26.49 0.49
C ASP A 205 -5.43 -25.11 0.87
N ILE A 206 -4.69 -25.05 1.98
CA ILE A 206 -3.95 -23.85 2.38
C ILE A 206 -2.81 -23.62 1.38
N VAL A 207 -2.08 -24.66 1.01
CA VAL A 207 -1.01 -24.59 0.00
C VAL A 207 -1.53 -24.11 -1.35
N ARG A 208 -2.72 -24.57 -1.76
CA ARG A 208 -3.39 -24.07 -2.98
C ARG A 208 -3.62 -22.57 -2.93
N SER A 209 -4.01 -22.05 -1.77
CA SER A 209 -4.23 -20.61 -1.56
C SER A 209 -2.93 -19.81 -1.58
N LEU A 210 -1.79 -20.44 -1.24
CA LEU A 210 -0.47 -19.82 -1.27
C LEU A 210 0.20 -19.79 -2.65
N LEU A 211 -0.28 -20.55 -3.64
CA LEU A 211 0.40 -20.68 -4.95
C LEU A 211 0.74 -19.34 -5.61
N ARG A 212 -0.16 -18.35 -5.53
CA ARG A 212 0.08 -17.01 -6.10
C ARG A 212 0.98 -16.15 -5.22
N VAL A 213 0.90 -16.32 -3.91
CA VAL A 213 1.75 -15.60 -2.94
C VAL A 213 3.20 -16.05 -3.11
N VAL A 214 3.44 -17.36 -3.21
CA VAL A 214 4.77 -17.93 -3.47
C VAL A 214 5.28 -17.45 -4.82
N LYS A 215 4.49 -17.57 -5.89
CA LYS A 215 4.90 -17.09 -7.22
C LYS A 215 5.25 -15.61 -7.24
N TRP A 216 4.42 -14.74 -6.65
CA TRP A 216 4.71 -13.31 -6.56
C TRP A 216 6.05 -13.04 -5.86
N THR A 217 6.31 -13.78 -4.78
CA THR A 217 7.53 -13.62 -3.99
C THR A 217 8.78 -14.08 -4.76
N LEU A 218 8.69 -15.22 -5.44
CA LEU A 218 9.78 -15.76 -6.26
C LEU A 218 10.07 -14.84 -7.46
N ASP A 219 9.03 -14.38 -8.16
CA ASP A 219 9.18 -13.46 -9.28
C ASP A 219 9.74 -12.09 -8.82
N LEU A 220 9.41 -11.64 -7.60
CA LEU A 220 10.00 -10.45 -7.00
C LEU A 220 11.50 -10.64 -6.70
N MET A 221 11.91 -11.81 -6.21
CA MET A 221 13.33 -12.13 -6.02
C MET A 221 14.08 -12.14 -7.37
N CYS A 222 13.44 -12.67 -8.42
CA CYS A 222 13.97 -12.61 -9.78
C CYS A 222 14.11 -11.18 -10.29
N TYR A 223 13.08 -10.34 -10.08
CA TYR A 223 13.12 -8.91 -10.38
C TYR A 223 14.32 -8.22 -9.72
N VAL A 224 14.56 -8.49 -8.44
CA VAL A 224 15.70 -7.94 -7.71
C VAL A 224 17.03 -8.36 -8.32
N PHE A 225 17.22 -9.66 -8.59
CA PHE A 225 18.44 -10.14 -9.24
C PHE A 225 18.63 -9.53 -10.62
N ARG A 226 17.56 -9.42 -11.43
CA ARG A 226 17.59 -8.79 -12.75
C ARG A 226 18.12 -7.37 -12.67
N ILE A 227 17.59 -6.54 -11.76
CA ILE A 227 18.08 -5.15 -11.59
C ILE A 227 19.55 -5.12 -11.18
N VAL A 228 19.99 -6.01 -10.28
CA VAL A 228 21.40 -6.08 -9.86
C VAL A 228 22.30 -6.51 -11.02
N LEU A 229 21.89 -7.50 -11.80
CA LEU A 229 22.63 -8.01 -12.96
C LEU A 229 22.71 -6.99 -14.10
N ASP A 230 21.59 -6.32 -14.44
CA ASP A 230 21.56 -5.26 -15.45
C ASP A 230 22.53 -4.12 -15.08
N LEU A 231 22.50 -3.67 -13.82
CA LEU A 231 23.41 -2.63 -13.33
C LEU A 231 24.86 -3.08 -13.36
N TRP A 232 25.13 -4.33 -13.00
CA TRP A 232 26.46 -4.90 -13.04
C TRP A 232 27.01 -4.98 -14.47
N GLN A 233 26.20 -5.41 -15.44
CA GLN A 233 26.60 -5.44 -16.85
C GLN A 233 26.93 -4.04 -17.36
N HIS A 234 26.09 -3.04 -17.07
CA HIS A 234 26.39 -1.66 -17.44
C HIS A 234 27.64 -1.11 -16.74
N GLN A 235 27.85 -1.45 -15.47
CA GLN A 235 29.01 -0.98 -14.70
C GLN A 235 30.32 -1.64 -15.14
N ARG A 236 30.29 -2.89 -15.62
CA ARG A 236 31.48 -3.64 -16.09
C ARG A 236 32.16 -2.97 -17.28
N HIS A 237 31.40 -2.27 -18.12
CA HIS A 237 31.90 -1.60 -19.32
C HIS A 237 32.09 -0.08 -19.13
N ALA A 238 31.88 0.45 -17.93
CA ALA A 238 31.88 1.88 -17.69
C ALA A 238 33.03 2.34 -16.78
N ASP A 239 33.68 3.44 -17.17
CA ASP A 239 34.71 4.09 -16.36
C ASP A 239 34.11 4.89 -15.18
N ASP A 240 32.85 5.31 -15.31
CA ASP A 240 32.13 6.09 -14.27
C ASP A 240 31.64 5.18 -13.14
N LYS A 241 32.31 5.23 -11.98
CA LYS A 241 31.95 4.48 -10.76
C LYS A 241 30.59 4.83 -10.16
N LEU A 242 29.91 5.86 -10.66
CA LEU A 242 28.58 6.29 -10.23
C LEU A 242 27.54 6.19 -11.35
N LEU A 243 27.84 5.49 -12.45
CA LEU A 243 26.89 5.26 -13.54
C LEU A 243 25.58 4.64 -13.05
N TRP A 244 25.66 3.71 -12.10
CA TRP A 244 24.49 3.07 -11.50
C TRP A 244 23.45 4.07 -10.97
N ARG A 245 23.85 5.25 -10.45
CA ARG A 245 22.90 6.26 -9.97
C ARG A 245 22.07 6.85 -11.09
N LYS A 246 22.72 7.16 -12.22
CA LYS A 246 22.07 7.68 -13.41
C LYS A 246 21.07 6.65 -13.93
N LYS A 247 21.48 5.37 -14.02
CA LYS A 247 20.63 4.28 -14.49
C LYS A 247 19.45 3.98 -13.57
N VAL A 248 19.64 3.96 -12.25
CA VAL A 248 18.54 3.77 -11.30
C VAL A 248 17.51 4.89 -11.39
N SER A 249 17.96 6.14 -11.57
CA SER A 249 17.06 7.28 -11.77
C SER A 249 16.34 7.24 -13.12
N GLU A 250 17.03 6.81 -14.18
CA GLU A 250 16.48 6.66 -15.53
C GLU A 250 15.41 5.57 -15.60
N TRP A 251 15.65 4.43 -14.94
CA TRP A 251 14.72 3.29 -14.94
C TRP A 251 13.60 3.39 -13.92
N ASN A 252 13.60 4.41 -13.05
CA ASN A 252 12.60 4.57 -11.99
C ASN A 252 12.36 3.27 -11.19
N THR A 253 13.46 2.56 -10.87
CA THR A 253 13.42 1.21 -10.29
C THR A 253 13.62 1.23 -8.77
N PRO A 254 12.75 0.56 -7.99
CA PRO A 254 12.96 0.36 -6.56
C PRO A 254 13.94 -0.78 -6.24
N GLY A 255 14.49 -1.47 -7.25
CA GLY A 255 15.17 -2.76 -7.08
C GLY A 255 16.43 -2.72 -6.21
N LEU A 256 17.23 -1.66 -6.28
CA LEU A 256 18.34 -1.50 -5.33
C LEU A 256 17.85 -1.08 -3.95
N VAL A 257 16.90 -0.14 -3.86
CA VAL A 257 16.43 0.36 -2.57
C VAL A 257 15.81 -0.77 -1.73
N ILE A 258 15.09 -1.71 -2.35
CA ILE A 258 14.47 -2.82 -1.62
C ILE A 258 15.49 -3.78 -0.97
N ILE A 259 16.70 -3.90 -1.51
CA ILE A 259 17.76 -4.73 -0.90
C ILE A 259 18.70 -3.91 -0.02
N PHE A 260 18.80 -2.59 -0.21
CA PHE A 260 19.63 -1.74 0.65
C PHE A 260 18.89 -1.24 1.89
N SER A 261 17.56 -1.07 1.84
CA SER A 261 16.76 -0.68 3.01
C SER A 261 16.59 -1.83 4.00
N SER A 262 16.61 -1.51 5.29
CA SER A 262 16.60 -2.50 6.36
C SER A 262 15.27 -3.25 6.50
N ILE A 263 14.13 -2.55 6.42
CA ILE A 263 12.79 -3.15 6.54
C ILE A 263 12.55 -4.26 5.51
N PRO A 264 12.63 -4.00 4.20
CA PRO A 264 12.38 -5.03 3.20
C PRO A 264 13.38 -6.19 3.28
N ARG A 265 14.66 -5.93 3.58
CA ARG A 265 15.64 -6.99 3.87
C ARG A 265 15.21 -7.91 5.01
N CYS A 266 14.73 -7.34 6.13
CA CYS A 266 14.20 -8.12 7.24
C CYS A 266 12.97 -8.94 6.83
N LEU A 267 12.07 -8.38 6.02
CA LEU A 267 10.91 -9.11 5.52
C LEU A 267 11.32 -10.29 4.64
N PHE A 268 12.26 -10.12 3.71
CA PHE A 268 12.80 -11.24 2.93
C PHE A 268 13.41 -12.33 3.82
N ARG A 269 14.13 -11.95 4.89
CA ARG A 269 14.66 -12.90 5.87
C ARG A 269 13.58 -13.67 6.62
N PHE A 270 12.42 -13.05 6.87
CA PHE A 270 11.28 -13.77 7.45
C PHE A 270 10.62 -14.70 6.44
N ILE A 271 10.56 -14.32 5.16
CA ILE A 271 9.96 -15.11 4.09
C ILE A 271 10.77 -16.38 3.78
N LEU A 272 12.10 -16.25 3.66
CA LEU A 272 12.97 -17.33 3.17
C LEU A 272 12.80 -18.66 3.91
N PRO A 273 12.79 -18.73 5.26
CA PRO A 273 12.58 -19.99 5.99
C PRO A 273 11.26 -20.68 5.63
N TYR A 274 10.18 -19.92 5.42
CA TYR A 274 8.89 -20.50 5.02
C TYR A 274 8.94 -21.05 3.60
N LEU A 275 9.59 -20.34 2.66
CA LEU A 275 9.77 -20.84 1.30
C LEU A 275 10.62 -22.11 1.27
N ILE A 276 11.70 -22.17 2.06
CA ILE A 276 12.54 -23.36 2.18
C ILE A 276 11.73 -24.55 2.74
N THR A 277 10.92 -24.32 3.77
CA THR A 277 10.03 -25.36 4.33
C THR A 277 9.01 -25.84 3.30
N LEU A 278 8.35 -24.92 2.59
CA LEU A 278 7.40 -25.25 1.53
C LEU A 278 8.05 -26.03 0.39
N PHE A 279 9.27 -25.66 -0.02
CA PHE A 279 10.02 -26.38 -1.03
C PHE A 279 10.29 -27.82 -0.58
N LYS A 280 10.80 -28.03 0.64
CA LYS A 280 11.04 -29.36 1.20
C LYS A 280 9.77 -30.20 1.28
N GLN A 281 8.67 -29.62 1.78
CA GLN A 281 7.37 -30.29 1.84
C GLN A 281 6.85 -30.65 0.44
N SER A 282 7.10 -29.80 -0.56
CA SER A 282 6.68 -30.05 -1.95
C SER A 282 7.45 -31.20 -2.61
N GLN A 283 8.73 -31.37 -2.28
CA GLN A 283 9.55 -32.51 -2.69
C GLN A 283 9.09 -33.81 -2.01
N GLU A 284 8.90 -33.77 -0.68
CA GLU A 284 8.41 -34.92 0.09
C GLU A 284 7.04 -35.41 -0.41
N ALA A 285 6.14 -34.47 -0.76
CA ALA A 285 4.83 -34.77 -1.31
C ALA A 285 4.86 -35.53 -2.65
N GLN A 286 5.98 -35.51 -3.39
CA GLN A 286 6.14 -36.31 -4.60
C GLN A 286 6.45 -37.77 -4.30
N SER A 287 6.89 -38.11 -3.08
CA SER A 287 7.17 -39.49 -2.71
C SER A 287 5.88 -40.33 -2.68
N PRO A 288 5.86 -41.54 -3.24
CA PRO A 288 4.72 -42.46 -3.12
C PRO A 288 4.36 -42.80 -1.65
N SER A 289 5.34 -42.77 -0.75
CA SER A 289 5.21 -43.09 0.67
C SER A 289 4.87 -41.89 1.56
N CYS A 290 4.59 -40.72 0.99
CA CYS A 290 4.31 -39.51 1.76
C CYS A 290 3.05 -39.67 2.63
N SER A 291 3.21 -39.53 3.94
CA SER A 291 2.17 -39.84 4.94
C SER A 291 1.02 -38.82 4.98
N PHE A 292 1.26 -37.58 4.57
CA PHE A 292 0.26 -36.49 4.63
C PHE A 292 -0.50 -36.26 3.32
N ILE A 293 -0.17 -37.01 2.25
CA ILE A 293 -0.87 -36.96 0.97
C ILE A 293 -1.78 -38.17 0.85
N LYS A 294 -3.09 -37.93 0.88
CA LYS A 294 -4.11 -39.00 0.84
C LYS A 294 -4.71 -39.20 -0.54
N THR A 295 -4.65 -38.18 -1.40
CA THR A 295 -5.30 -38.22 -2.72
C THR A 295 -4.38 -37.72 -3.84
N VAL A 296 -4.65 -38.15 -5.07
CA VAL A 296 -3.95 -37.68 -6.28
C VAL A 296 -4.15 -36.17 -6.47
N LYS A 297 -5.34 -35.65 -6.17
CA LYS A 297 -5.66 -34.21 -6.25
C LYS A 297 -4.76 -33.38 -5.32
N GLN A 298 -4.52 -33.85 -4.09
CA GLN A 298 -3.61 -33.19 -3.16
C GLN A 298 -2.18 -33.21 -3.68
N ARG A 299 -1.72 -34.34 -4.22
CA ARG A 299 -0.39 -34.47 -4.84
C ARG A 299 -0.22 -33.46 -5.99
N GLN A 300 -1.25 -33.27 -6.81
CA GLN A 300 -1.22 -32.32 -7.92
C GLN A 300 -1.04 -30.86 -7.47
N ILE A 301 -1.62 -30.46 -6.33
CA ILE A 301 -1.44 -29.13 -5.75
C ILE A 301 0.04 -28.92 -5.37
N TRP A 302 0.62 -29.89 -4.65
CA TRP A 302 2.03 -29.83 -4.27
C TRP A 302 2.98 -29.91 -5.46
N LYS A 303 2.64 -30.69 -6.49
CA LYS A 303 3.37 -30.73 -7.75
C LYS A 303 3.35 -29.38 -8.47
N THR A 304 2.22 -28.67 -8.43
CA THR A 304 2.10 -27.32 -9.00
C THR A 304 2.99 -26.33 -8.24
N LEU A 305 3.05 -26.43 -6.90
CA LEU A 305 3.96 -25.62 -6.11
C LEU A 305 5.43 -25.94 -6.41
N LEU A 306 5.80 -27.23 -6.47
CA LEU A 306 7.16 -27.66 -6.79
C LEU A 306 7.59 -27.13 -8.17
N ALA A 307 6.71 -27.22 -9.16
CA ALA A 307 6.98 -26.67 -10.50
C ALA A 307 7.29 -25.16 -10.50
N GLN A 308 6.73 -24.38 -9.57
CA GLN A 308 7.11 -22.96 -9.43
C GLN A 308 8.55 -22.81 -8.95
N PHE A 309 8.98 -23.62 -7.97
CA PHE A 309 10.37 -23.61 -7.51
C PHE A 309 11.33 -24.11 -8.59
N ASP A 310 10.97 -25.18 -9.31
CA ASP A 310 11.79 -25.73 -10.38
C ASP A 310 11.90 -24.79 -11.60
N SER A 311 10.89 -23.93 -11.82
CA SER A 311 10.93 -22.92 -12.89
C SER A 311 11.85 -21.73 -12.59
N MET A 312 12.37 -21.62 -11.37
CA MET A 312 13.21 -20.49 -10.99
C MET A 312 14.62 -20.63 -11.56
N PRO A 313 15.18 -19.57 -12.15
CA PRO A 313 16.53 -19.58 -12.71
C PRO A 313 17.64 -19.50 -11.64
N PHE A 314 17.29 -19.59 -10.35
CA PHE A 314 18.24 -19.59 -9.24
C PHE A 314 17.66 -20.36 -8.04
N GLN A 315 18.55 -20.88 -7.18
CA GLN A 315 18.18 -21.46 -5.89
C GLN A 315 17.95 -20.39 -4.81
N LEU A 316 17.02 -20.65 -3.87
CA LEU A 316 16.75 -19.77 -2.73
C LEU A 316 18.01 -19.41 -1.92
N ALA A 317 19.00 -20.30 -1.88
CA ALA A 317 20.29 -20.07 -1.24
C ALA A 317 21.05 -18.88 -1.86
N HIS A 318 21.00 -18.71 -3.19
CA HIS A 318 21.64 -17.56 -3.86
C HIS A 318 21.06 -16.24 -3.37
N PHE A 319 19.73 -16.16 -3.24
CA PHE A 319 19.07 -14.95 -2.74
C PHE A 319 19.45 -14.68 -1.28
N GLN A 320 19.57 -15.72 -0.46
CA GLN A 320 20.07 -15.58 0.91
C GLN A 320 21.51 -15.04 0.96
N THR A 321 22.39 -15.53 0.09
CA THR A 321 23.77 -15.04 -0.04
C THR A 321 23.79 -13.57 -0.47
N LEU A 322 22.96 -13.16 -1.44
CA LEU A 322 22.80 -11.76 -1.84
C LEU A 322 22.45 -10.87 -0.64
N LEU A 323 21.44 -11.25 0.15
CA LEU A 323 21.04 -10.48 1.33
C LEU A 323 22.17 -10.36 2.36
N ASN A 324 22.98 -11.40 2.53
CA ASN A 324 24.10 -11.42 3.47
C ASN A 324 25.28 -10.54 2.98
N GLU A 325 25.57 -10.57 1.68
CA GLU A 325 26.59 -9.70 1.09
C GLU A 325 26.20 -8.23 1.22
N VAL A 326 24.95 -7.89 0.90
CA VAL A 326 24.44 -6.51 1.04
C VAL A 326 24.45 -6.06 2.50
N ASP A 327 24.07 -6.92 3.45
CA ASP A 327 24.16 -6.61 4.88
C ASP A 327 25.59 -6.26 5.32
N THR A 328 26.56 -7.05 4.85
CA THR A 328 27.97 -6.84 5.15
C THR A 328 28.47 -5.55 4.54
N ALA A 329 28.15 -5.30 3.26
CA ALA A 329 28.51 -4.08 2.55
C ALA A 329 27.91 -2.83 3.21
N VAL A 330 26.62 -2.86 3.59
CA VAL A 330 25.93 -1.75 4.26
C VAL A 330 26.55 -1.46 5.63
N ARG A 331 26.83 -2.49 6.45
CA ARG A 331 27.50 -2.30 7.74
C ARG A 331 28.89 -1.68 7.58
N SER A 332 29.67 -2.17 6.62
CA SER A 332 31.00 -1.61 6.31
C SER A 332 30.92 -0.16 5.83
N ALA A 333 29.94 0.18 4.99
CA ALA A 333 29.76 1.55 4.49
C ALA A 333 29.35 2.53 5.59
N TYR A 334 28.44 2.14 6.49
CA TYR A 334 28.11 2.98 7.66
C TYR A 334 29.30 3.16 8.60
N ALA A 335 30.09 2.10 8.84
CA ALA A 335 31.29 2.20 9.65
C ALA A 335 32.34 3.13 9.02
N ALA A 336 32.60 2.99 7.71
CA ALA A 336 33.53 3.85 6.98
C ALA A 336 33.06 5.31 6.92
N GLY A 337 31.75 5.55 6.86
CA GLY A 337 31.14 6.88 6.91
C GLY A 337 31.02 7.48 8.31
N GLY A 338 31.49 6.79 9.36
CA GLY A 338 31.39 7.25 10.75
C GLY A 338 29.98 7.25 11.34
N ILE A 339 29.00 6.60 10.68
CA ILE A 339 27.60 6.56 11.10
C ILE A 339 27.37 5.33 12.00
N LEU A 340 27.89 5.40 13.22
CA LEU A 340 27.79 4.30 14.20
C LEU A 340 26.60 4.45 15.14
N ALA A 341 26.05 5.66 15.26
CA ALA A 341 24.93 5.93 16.15
C ALA A 341 23.58 5.55 15.49
N GLU A 342 22.69 4.91 16.26
CA GLU A 342 21.36 4.51 15.79
C GLU A 342 20.52 5.68 15.24
N PRO A 343 20.44 6.87 15.89
CA PRO A 343 19.63 7.97 15.35
C PRO A 343 20.11 8.46 13.98
N GLN A 344 21.41 8.43 13.73
CA GLN A 344 21.98 8.85 12.45
C GLN A 344 21.68 7.81 11.36
N ARG A 345 21.85 6.52 11.65
CA ARG A 345 21.47 5.44 10.71
C ARG A 345 19.98 5.47 10.41
N HIS A 346 19.15 5.64 11.43
CA HIS A 346 17.71 5.78 11.29
C HIS A 346 17.34 6.91 10.32
N ALA A 347 17.99 8.07 10.43
CA ALA A 347 17.74 9.19 9.52
C ALA A 347 18.10 8.84 8.06
N VAL A 348 19.22 8.12 7.84
CA VAL A 348 19.65 7.68 6.50
C VAL A 348 18.70 6.64 5.92
N GLU A 349 18.34 5.60 6.68
CA GLU A 349 17.41 4.55 6.25
C GLU A 349 16.02 5.13 5.95
N LYS A 350 15.55 6.09 6.76
CA LYS A 350 14.27 6.77 6.55
C LYS A 350 14.28 7.58 5.26
N ALA A 351 15.32 8.38 5.04
CA ALA A 351 15.46 9.15 3.80
C ALA A 351 15.51 8.23 2.57
N MET A 352 16.26 7.13 2.64
CA MET A 352 16.30 6.14 1.55
C MET A 352 14.92 5.55 1.23
N LEU A 353 14.11 5.23 2.24
CA LEU A 353 12.75 4.71 2.06
C LEU A 353 11.77 5.75 1.50
N ILE A 354 11.86 7.01 1.93
CA ILE A 354 10.94 8.07 1.53
C ILE A 354 11.33 8.66 0.18
N ASP A 355 12.60 8.97 -0.02
CA ASP A 355 13.09 9.66 -1.21
C ASP A 355 13.28 8.67 -2.37
N GLY A 356 13.35 7.37 -2.08
CA GLY A 356 13.52 6.31 -3.08
C GLY A 356 14.88 6.33 -3.78
N THR A 357 15.88 6.92 -3.13
CA THR A 357 17.25 7.03 -3.66
C THR A 357 18.25 6.44 -2.68
N ILE A 358 19.36 5.90 -3.20
CA ILE A 358 20.43 5.35 -2.35
C ILE A 358 21.31 6.50 -1.83
N PRO A 359 21.42 6.68 -0.50
CA PRO A 359 22.23 7.72 0.10
C PRO A 359 23.71 7.63 -0.26
N THR A 360 24.40 8.77 -0.26
CA THR A 360 25.82 8.85 -0.66
C THR A 360 26.74 7.99 0.20
N VAL A 361 26.44 7.86 1.50
CA VAL A 361 27.17 6.99 2.42
C VAL A 361 27.12 5.52 2.02
N LEU A 362 26.07 5.06 1.33
CA LEU A 362 25.93 3.67 0.87
C LEU A 362 26.50 3.43 -0.53
N ALA A 363 27.02 4.47 -1.20
CA ALA A 363 27.64 4.31 -2.52
C ALA A 363 28.77 3.28 -2.57
N PRO A 364 29.69 3.22 -1.57
CA PRO A 364 30.73 2.20 -1.55
C PRO A 364 30.17 0.77 -1.45
N ALA A 365 29.02 0.60 -0.77
CA ALA A 365 28.37 -0.71 -0.67
C ALA A 365 27.75 -1.16 -2.00
N VAL A 366 27.15 -0.23 -2.76
CA VAL A 366 26.68 -0.51 -4.14
C VAL A 366 27.87 -0.85 -5.05
N GLN A 367 28.95 -0.07 -4.98
CA GLN A 367 30.15 -0.32 -5.79
C GLN A 367 30.78 -1.68 -5.49
N ARG A 368 30.82 -2.09 -4.23
CA ARG A 368 31.28 -3.43 -3.84
C ARG A 368 30.38 -4.54 -4.42
N LEU A 369 29.07 -4.36 -4.38
CA LEU A 369 28.13 -5.34 -4.95
C LEU A 369 28.29 -5.47 -6.48
N LEU A 370 28.50 -4.34 -7.16
CA LEU A 370 28.67 -4.26 -8.62
C LEU A 370 30.12 -4.43 -9.06
N GLN A 371 31.04 -4.73 -8.15
CA GLN A 371 32.46 -4.84 -8.47
C GLN A 371 32.70 -6.05 -9.40
N PRO A 372 33.40 -5.85 -10.53
CA PRO A 372 33.82 -6.96 -11.38
C PRO A 372 34.70 -7.96 -10.62
N ASP A 373 34.54 -9.24 -10.94
CA ASP A 373 35.34 -10.38 -10.51
C ASP A 373 35.27 -10.69 -9.01
N VAL A 374 34.17 -10.31 -8.34
CA VAL A 374 33.94 -10.58 -6.91
C VAL A 374 32.69 -11.43 -6.69
N PHE A 375 31.57 -10.83 -6.28
CA PHE A 375 30.40 -11.55 -5.81
C PHE A 375 29.52 -12.04 -6.97
N LEU A 376 29.22 -11.15 -7.92
CA LEU A 376 28.32 -11.47 -9.02
C LEU A 376 28.97 -12.45 -10.02
N ASP A 377 30.27 -12.33 -10.30
CA ASP A 377 30.96 -13.32 -11.13
C ASP A 377 30.97 -14.71 -10.49
N ALA A 378 31.15 -14.80 -9.16
CA ALA A 378 31.06 -16.08 -8.45
C ALA A 378 29.65 -16.69 -8.54
N LEU A 379 28.60 -15.87 -8.45
CA LEU A 379 27.23 -16.34 -8.66
C LEU A 379 26.97 -16.78 -10.09
N VAL A 380 27.44 -16.03 -11.10
CA VAL A 380 27.25 -16.34 -12.52
C VAL A 380 27.99 -17.62 -12.93
N GLN A 381 29.07 -17.98 -12.23
CA GLN A 381 29.81 -19.22 -12.45
C GLN A 381 29.11 -20.45 -11.83
N ASP A 382 28.14 -20.27 -10.93
CA ASP A 382 27.39 -21.37 -10.36
C ASP A 382 26.41 -21.95 -11.41
N PRO A 383 26.48 -23.24 -11.76
CA PRO A 383 25.62 -23.85 -12.78
C PRO A 383 24.13 -23.84 -12.39
N SER A 384 23.80 -23.66 -11.11
CA SER A 384 22.43 -23.56 -10.62
C SER A 384 21.89 -22.13 -10.60
N PHE A 385 22.66 -21.17 -11.12
CA PHE A 385 22.27 -19.77 -11.29
C PHE A 385 22.37 -19.38 -12.78
N SER A 386 21.21 -19.22 -13.43
CA SER A 386 21.15 -18.82 -14.83
C SER A 386 20.96 -17.31 -14.95
N ALA A 387 22.06 -16.57 -15.13
CA ALA A 387 22.01 -15.12 -15.30
C ALA A 387 21.23 -14.70 -16.55
N LEU A 388 21.33 -15.47 -17.64
CA LEU A 388 20.62 -15.20 -18.88
C LEU A 388 19.11 -15.30 -18.67
N ASP A 389 18.63 -16.38 -18.04
CA ASP A 389 17.20 -16.57 -17.81
C ASP A 389 16.63 -15.52 -16.85
N ILE A 390 17.42 -15.05 -15.86
CA ILE A 390 17.02 -13.95 -14.97
C ILE A 390 16.84 -12.64 -15.75
N LEU A 391 17.77 -12.31 -16.64
CA LEU A 391 17.73 -11.06 -17.41
C LEU A 391 16.49 -10.97 -18.31
N PHE A 392 16.09 -12.11 -18.90
CA PHE A 392 14.91 -12.22 -19.76
C PHE A 392 13.63 -12.63 -19.03
N TYR A 393 13.66 -12.76 -17.70
CA TYR A 393 12.49 -13.19 -16.94
C TYR A 393 11.39 -12.13 -16.94
N ASP A 394 10.18 -12.50 -17.36
CA ASP A 394 9.04 -11.59 -17.37
C ASP A 394 8.56 -11.27 -15.95
N THR A 395 8.80 -10.03 -15.54
CA THR A 395 8.38 -9.47 -14.25
C THR A 395 7.34 -8.36 -14.41
N ALA A 396 6.79 -8.15 -15.62
CA ALA A 396 5.86 -7.07 -15.91
C ALA A 396 4.58 -7.15 -15.06
N TRP A 397 4.14 -8.37 -14.74
CA TRP A 397 2.94 -8.60 -13.93
C TRP A 397 3.08 -8.14 -12.47
N LEU A 398 4.30 -7.89 -11.99
CA LEU A 398 4.52 -7.32 -10.65
C LEU A 398 4.06 -5.87 -10.55
N GLY A 399 3.80 -5.17 -11.67
CA GLY A 399 3.35 -3.78 -11.65
C GLY A 399 4.42 -2.78 -11.19
N LEU A 400 5.70 -3.15 -11.26
CA LEU A 400 6.84 -2.31 -10.85
C LEU A 400 7.45 -1.49 -12.00
N HIS A 401 7.03 -1.76 -13.23
CA HIS A 401 7.49 -1.09 -14.44
C HIS A 401 6.58 0.07 -14.78
N ASP A 402 7.14 1.13 -15.37
CA ASP A 402 6.36 2.31 -15.79
C ASP A 402 5.60 2.07 -17.09
N GLU A 403 6.11 1.16 -17.92
CA GLU A 403 5.40 0.71 -19.11
C GLU A 403 4.03 0.17 -18.69
N PRO A 404 2.93 0.62 -19.33
CA PRO A 404 1.64 0.02 -19.10
C PRO A 404 1.82 -1.46 -19.40
N SER A 405 1.74 -2.28 -18.35
CA SER A 405 1.75 -3.73 -18.48
C SER A 405 0.89 -4.10 -19.69
N HIS A 406 1.31 -5.09 -20.48
CA HIS A 406 0.50 -5.67 -21.55
C HIS A 406 -0.78 -6.36 -21.00
N THR A 407 -1.48 -5.71 -20.08
CA THR A 407 -2.89 -5.89 -19.81
C THR A 407 -3.66 -5.40 -21.03
N LYS A 408 -3.65 -6.24 -22.07
CA LYS A 408 -4.93 -6.55 -22.72
C LYS A 408 -5.96 -6.64 -21.59
N LYS A 409 -7.09 -5.92 -21.68
CA LYS A 409 -8.16 -5.93 -20.68
C LYS A 409 -8.55 -7.39 -20.37
N ARG A 410 -7.86 -8.02 -19.43
CA ARG A 410 -8.06 -9.41 -19.03
C ARG A 410 -9.07 -9.33 -17.90
N ALA A 411 -10.25 -9.88 -18.11
CA ALA A 411 -11.20 -10.05 -17.02
C ALA A 411 -10.58 -11.03 -16.02
N PHE A 412 -10.74 -10.77 -14.72
CA PHE A 412 -10.24 -11.67 -13.67
C PHE A 412 -11.44 -12.24 -12.91
N ASP A 413 -11.36 -13.52 -12.56
CA ASP A 413 -12.28 -14.13 -11.60
C ASP A 413 -12.01 -13.53 -10.22
N VAL A 414 -12.99 -12.82 -9.67
CA VAL A 414 -12.84 -12.13 -8.38
C VAL A 414 -12.65 -13.11 -7.21
N LEU A 415 -13.17 -14.34 -7.31
CA LEU A 415 -13.10 -15.36 -6.27
C LEU A 415 -11.80 -16.16 -6.37
N LYS A 416 -11.44 -16.59 -7.58
CA LYS A 416 -10.23 -17.41 -7.82
C LYS A 416 -8.96 -16.57 -8.02
N LYS A 417 -9.11 -15.25 -8.18
CA LYS A 417 -8.04 -14.29 -8.50
C LYS A 417 -7.22 -14.75 -9.72
N THR A 418 -7.88 -15.36 -10.71
CA THR A 418 -7.27 -15.89 -11.93
C THR A 418 -7.74 -15.10 -13.14
N PRO A 419 -6.88 -14.81 -14.14
CA PRO A 419 -7.34 -14.25 -15.39
C PRO A 419 -8.32 -15.21 -16.04
N LEU A 420 -9.46 -14.70 -16.47
CA LEU A 420 -10.45 -15.43 -17.26
C LEU A 420 -9.90 -15.60 -18.68
N PRO A 421 -10.06 -16.80 -19.28
CA PRO A 421 -9.78 -17.01 -20.70
C PRO A 421 -10.50 -16.00 -21.59
N GLU A 422 -9.87 -15.61 -22.71
CA GLU A 422 -10.52 -14.76 -23.71
C GLU A 422 -11.77 -15.48 -24.23
N GLY A 423 -12.95 -14.83 -24.16
CA GLY A 423 -14.23 -15.39 -24.57
C GLY A 423 -15.06 -16.07 -23.46
N THR A 424 -14.58 -16.12 -22.21
CA THR A 424 -15.41 -16.58 -21.08
C THR A 424 -16.62 -15.66 -20.89
N THR A 425 -17.82 -16.23 -20.82
CA THR A 425 -19.05 -15.50 -20.47
C THR A 425 -18.95 -15.01 -19.04
N VAL A 426 -18.85 -13.69 -18.89
CA VAL A 426 -18.72 -13.03 -17.60
C VAL A 426 -20.09 -12.58 -17.13
N ARG A 427 -20.49 -12.99 -15.93
CA ARG A 427 -21.63 -12.37 -15.25
C ARG A 427 -21.15 -11.02 -14.73
N ARG A 428 -21.60 -9.93 -15.36
CA ARG A 428 -21.38 -8.58 -14.84
C ARG A 428 -22.37 -8.36 -13.71
N SER A 429 -21.85 -8.20 -12.49
CA SER A 429 -22.64 -7.60 -11.41
C SER A 429 -22.92 -6.14 -11.74
N ASN A 430 -24.10 -5.63 -11.38
CA ASN A 430 -24.41 -4.19 -11.45
C ASN A 430 -23.49 -3.34 -10.53
N THR A 431 -22.69 -3.98 -9.68
CA THR A 431 -21.64 -3.36 -8.86
C THR A 431 -20.22 -3.53 -9.44
N GLY A 432 -20.08 -3.93 -10.71
CA GLY A 432 -18.81 -3.92 -11.45
C GLY A 432 -17.88 -5.12 -11.23
N GLY A 433 -18.31 -6.15 -10.50
CA GLY A 433 -17.62 -7.44 -10.41
C GLY A 433 -17.90 -8.37 -11.60
N ALA A 434 -16.89 -9.14 -12.01
CA ALA A 434 -16.92 -10.12 -13.09
C ALA A 434 -16.63 -11.52 -12.54
N ALA A 435 -17.54 -12.48 -12.74
CA ALA A 435 -17.30 -13.89 -12.38
C ALA A 435 -17.61 -14.81 -13.56
N GLU A 436 -16.90 -15.94 -13.64
CA GLU A 436 -17.16 -17.03 -14.58
C GLU A 436 -18.57 -17.60 -14.30
N ASP A 437 -19.41 -17.69 -15.33
CA ASP A 437 -20.71 -18.34 -15.20
C ASP A 437 -20.49 -19.86 -15.14
N PRO A 438 -20.83 -20.54 -14.02
CA PRO A 438 -20.73 -21.99 -13.99
C PRO A 438 -21.73 -22.52 -15.01
N LYS A 439 -21.24 -23.05 -16.13
CA LYS A 439 -22.03 -24.01 -16.90
C LYS A 439 -22.35 -25.13 -15.91
N LEU A 440 -23.62 -25.21 -15.50
CA LEU A 440 -24.17 -26.43 -14.94
C LEU A 440 -23.94 -27.50 -16.00
N ASP A 441 -22.90 -28.30 -15.84
CA ASP A 441 -22.90 -29.64 -16.40
C ASP A 441 -24.11 -30.33 -15.76
N ARG A 442 -25.19 -30.42 -16.55
CA ARG A 442 -26.36 -31.24 -16.25
C ARG A 442 -25.88 -32.70 -16.30
N GLY A 443 -25.25 -33.18 -15.23
CA GLY A 443 -24.68 -34.52 -15.21
C GLY A 443 -24.26 -35.04 -13.84
N GLU A 444 -23.80 -34.19 -12.91
CA GLU A 444 -23.32 -34.67 -11.61
C GLU A 444 -23.97 -33.90 -10.47
N SER A 445 -25.12 -34.42 -10.04
CA SER A 445 -25.71 -34.10 -8.74
C SER A 445 -24.89 -34.76 -7.65
N GLU A 446 -23.83 -34.09 -7.19
CA GLU A 446 -23.27 -34.34 -5.85
C GLU A 446 -23.72 -33.21 -4.92
N ASN A 447 -24.31 -33.62 -3.80
CA ASN A 447 -24.91 -32.79 -2.77
C ASN A 447 -23.93 -31.73 -2.25
N VAL A 448 -24.04 -30.50 -2.77
CA VAL A 448 -23.60 -29.32 -2.03
C VAL A 448 -24.74 -28.97 -1.07
N HIS A 449 -24.53 -29.28 0.21
CA HIS A 449 -25.32 -28.72 1.30
C HIS A 449 -25.30 -27.20 1.20
N LEU A 450 -26.32 -26.64 0.57
CA LEU A 450 -26.77 -25.28 0.83
C LEU A 450 -27.17 -25.24 2.31
N TRP A 451 -26.56 -24.32 3.04
CA TRP A 451 -26.85 -24.06 4.44
C TRP A 451 -28.34 -23.83 4.62
N GLU A 452 -29.03 -24.78 5.25
CA GLU A 452 -30.36 -24.56 5.81
C GLU A 452 -30.24 -23.61 7.01
N PRO A 453 -31.16 -22.65 7.17
CA PRO A 453 -31.20 -21.83 8.36
C PRO A 453 -31.61 -22.71 9.55
N LEU A 454 -30.75 -22.78 10.56
CA LEU A 454 -31.09 -23.38 11.85
C LEU A 454 -32.34 -22.68 12.42
N GLY A 455 -33.41 -23.47 12.53
CA GLY A 455 -34.48 -23.41 13.53
C GLY A 455 -34.90 -22.04 14.06
N ALA A 456 -36.08 -21.62 13.63
CA ALA A 456 -36.94 -20.72 14.38
C ALA A 456 -37.18 -21.27 15.80
N GLY A 457 -36.72 -20.53 16.80
CA GLY A 457 -37.19 -20.60 18.19
C GLY A 457 -37.74 -19.22 18.54
N GLU A 458 -39.01 -19.19 18.90
CA GLU A 458 -39.86 -18.03 19.15
C GLU A 458 -39.20 -16.93 20.02
N MET A 459 -39.16 -15.69 19.54
CA MET A 459 -39.51 -14.48 20.32
C MET A 459 -39.78 -13.28 19.39
N GLY A 460 -41.06 -12.89 19.35
CA GLY A 460 -41.65 -11.58 19.07
C GLY A 460 -40.96 -10.56 18.16
N GLY A 461 -41.54 -10.36 16.97
CA GLY A 461 -41.92 -9.03 16.46
C GLY A 461 -40.82 -8.13 15.87
N ALA A 462 -40.47 -8.36 14.60
CA ALA A 462 -40.19 -7.30 13.60
C ALA A 462 -40.07 -7.97 12.22
N GLU A 463 -41.08 -7.80 11.37
CA GLU A 463 -41.08 -8.29 9.99
C GLU A 463 -40.00 -7.60 9.14
N GLY A 464 -39.26 -8.40 8.38
CA GLY A 464 -38.17 -7.97 7.51
C GLY A 464 -38.66 -7.17 6.32
N LYS A 465 -38.11 -5.96 6.13
CA LYS A 465 -38.22 -5.20 4.88
C LYS A 465 -37.09 -5.61 3.93
N VAL A 466 -37.45 -6.14 2.76
CA VAL A 466 -36.54 -6.33 1.61
C VAL A 466 -36.63 -5.07 0.75
N VAL A 467 -35.52 -4.35 0.59
CA VAL A 467 -35.44 -3.15 -0.26
C VAL A 467 -34.98 -3.56 -1.66
N TRP A 468 -35.80 -3.27 -2.68
CA TRP A 468 -35.43 -3.39 -4.09
C TRP A 468 -35.04 -2.02 -4.63
N LEU A 469 -33.84 -1.91 -5.22
CA LEU A 469 -33.39 -0.70 -5.93
C LEU A 469 -33.60 -0.90 -7.43
N ALA A 470 -34.44 -0.07 -8.05
CA ALA A 470 -34.63 -0.03 -9.50
C ALA A 470 -34.03 1.26 -10.08
N CYS A 471 -33.38 1.15 -11.24
CA CYS A 471 -32.89 2.29 -12.02
C CYS A 471 -33.87 2.53 -13.17
N ALA A 472 -34.37 3.75 -13.32
CA ALA A 472 -35.15 4.17 -14.48
C ALA A 472 -34.42 5.32 -15.20
N ASP A 473 -34.14 5.14 -16.48
CA ASP A 473 -33.58 6.20 -17.34
C ASP A 473 -34.68 7.22 -17.65
N VAL A 474 -34.53 8.46 -17.16
CA VAL A 474 -35.38 9.59 -17.56
C VAL A 474 -34.58 10.47 -18.52
N GLY A 475 -35.16 10.71 -19.69
CA GLY A 475 -34.49 11.20 -20.90
C GLY A 475 -33.81 12.57 -20.78
N THR A 476 -32.87 12.76 -21.71
CA THR A 476 -32.09 13.96 -21.96
C THR A 476 -32.96 15.13 -22.42
N THR A 477 -32.85 16.28 -21.74
CA THR A 477 -33.19 17.59 -22.32
C THR A 477 -31.91 18.35 -22.63
N ASP A 478 -31.75 18.68 -23.91
CA ASP A 478 -30.68 19.50 -24.44
C ASP A 478 -30.70 20.90 -23.84
N GLN A 479 -29.57 21.27 -23.23
CA GLN A 479 -28.88 22.57 -23.26
C GLN A 479 -28.07 22.75 -21.97
N VAL A 480 -26.75 22.84 -22.08
CA VAL A 480 -25.81 23.75 -21.39
C VAL A 480 -24.38 23.28 -21.65
N GLN A 481 -23.56 24.17 -22.20
CA GLN A 481 -22.14 23.99 -22.45
C GLN A 481 -21.33 24.13 -21.15
N SER A 482 -21.02 23.02 -20.49
CA SER A 482 -19.83 22.85 -19.64
C SER A 482 -19.76 21.40 -19.20
N GLY A 483 -18.67 20.70 -19.54
CA GLY A 483 -18.50 19.26 -19.37
C GLY A 483 -18.31 18.78 -17.92
N TRP A 484 -19.34 18.97 -17.09
CA TRP A 484 -19.48 18.32 -15.79
C TRP A 484 -20.81 17.55 -15.77
N HIS A 485 -20.74 16.22 -15.70
CA HIS A 485 -21.92 15.38 -15.48
C HIS A 485 -22.03 15.09 -13.99
N GLU A 486 -22.87 15.84 -13.29
CA GLU A 486 -23.26 15.54 -11.92
C GLU A 486 -24.42 14.53 -11.96
N ARG A 487 -24.24 13.34 -11.36
CA ARG A 487 -25.34 12.38 -11.14
C ARG A 487 -25.90 12.61 -9.75
N VAL A 488 -27.06 13.26 -9.68
CA VAL A 488 -27.83 13.39 -8.44
C VAL A 488 -28.67 12.12 -8.27
N TYR A 489 -28.52 11.45 -7.13
CA TYR A 489 -29.35 10.29 -6.77
C TYR A 489 -30.46 10.76 -5.84
N ALA A 490 -31.72 10.63 -6.27
CA ALA A 490 -32.88 10.76 -5.39
C ALA A 490 -33.35 9.36 -4.96
N VAL A 491 -33.54 9.15 -3.66
CA VAL A 491 -34.10 7.92 -3.11
C VAL A 491 -35.58 8.17 -2.80
N ALA A 492 -36.46 7.46 -3.50
CA ALA A 492 -37.88 7.40 -3.13
C ALA A 492 -38.18 5.99 -2.59
N ILE A 493 -38.81 5.93 -1.40
CA ILE A 493 -39.23 4.67 -0.77
C ILE A 493 -40.75 4.57 -0.93
N ARG A 494 -41.24 3.50 -1.59
CA ARG A 494 -42.67 3.19 -1.68
C ARG A 494 -43.06 2.10 -0.69
N GLY A 495 -44.22 2.26 -0.06
CA GLY A 495 -44.86 1.21 0.73
C GLY A 495 -45.36 0.05 -0.15
N PRO A 496 -45.64 -1.12 0.44
CA PRO A 496 -46.12 -2.31 -0.28
C PRO A 496 -47.50 -2.14 -0.95
N ASP A 497 -48.20 -1.05 -0.67
CA ASP A 497 -49.49 -0.62 -1.24
C ASP A 497 -49.35 0.46 -2.34
N GLY A 498 -48.13 0.91 -2.65
CA GLY A 498 -47.86 1.85 -3.75
C GLY A 498 -48.07 3.33 -3.41
N SER A 499 -48.29 3.68 -2.14
CA SER A 499 -48.35 5.07 -1.70
C SER A 499 -46.94 5.65 -1.43
N GLU A 500 -46.73 6.91 -1.82
CA GLU A 500 -45.51 7.68 -1.52
C GLU A 500 -45.69 8.39 -0.17
N TYR A 501 -44.89 8.01 0.82
CA TYR A 501 -44.86 8.71 2.11
C TYR A 501 -43.85 9.85 2.05
N GLY A 502 -44.36 11.07 2.15
CA GLY A 502 -43.58 12.29 2.32
C GLY A 502 -43.11 12.47 3.75
N GLU A 503 -41.88 13.02 3.85
CA GLU A 503 -41.22 13.65 4.99
C GLU A 503 -40.98 12.83 6.28
N GLU A 504 -39.77 13.04 6.84
CA GLU A 504 -39.24 12.56 8.13
C GLU A 504 -38.82 11.09 8.23
N TRP A 505 -37.57 10.75 7.86
CA TRP A 505 -36.69 9.80 8.59
C TRP A 505 -35.22 9.99 8.13
N THR A 506 -34.46 10.82 8.84
CA THR A 506 -32.98 10.89 8.73
C THR A 506 -32.36 10.23 9.95
N GLU A 507 -32.09 8.93 9.90
CA GLU A 507 -31.05 8.28 10.71
C GLU A 507 -30.78 6.86 10.19
N CYS A 508 -29.50 6.46 10.23
CA CYS A 508 -28.93 5.15 9.89
C CYS A 508 -28.70 4.81 8.40
N VAL A 509 -27.53 5.19 7.86
CA VAL A 509 -26.83 4.39 6.83
C VAL A 509 -25.37 4.24 7.22
N LYS A 510 -25.00 3.03 7.66
CA LYS A 510 -23.59 2.57 7.71
C LYS A 510 -23.16 2.22 6.29
N VAL A 511 -22.17 2.93 5.76
CA VAL A 511 -21.59 2.63 4.44
C VAL A 511 -20.54 1.54 4.58
N LEU A 512 -20.81 0.40 3.95
CA LEU A 512 -19.84 -0.65 3.62
C LEU A 512 -19.00 -0.16 2.43
N SER A 513 -17.73 0.13 2.66
CA SER A 513 -16.77 0.47 1.61
C SER A 513 -16.20 -0.81 0.97
N ILE A 514 -16.60 -1.06 -0.29
CA ILE A 514 -15.93 -2.01 -1.19
C ILE A 514 -14.95 -1.19 -2.04
N VAL A 515 -13.64 -1.40 -1.83
CA VAL A 515 -12.60 -0.84 -2.69
C VAL A 515 -12.55 -1.65 -3.98
N GLN A 516 -12.96 -1.03 -5.09
CA GLN A 516 -12.82 -1.58 -6.43
C GLN A 516 -11.57 -0.98 -7.07
N VAL A 517 -10.59 -1.84 -7.36
CA VAL A 517 -9.35 -1.48 -8.07
C VAL A 517 -9.66 -1.49 -9.57
N SER A 518 -9.39 -0.39 -10.26
CA SER A 518 -9.44 -0.25 -11.72
C SER A 518 -8.06 -0.40 -12.34
#